data_AF-A0A7G9FUJ6-F1
#
_entry.id   AF-A0A7G9FUJ6-F1
#
_cell.length_a   1.000
_cell.length_b   1.000
_cell.length_c   1.000
_cell.angle_alpha   90.00
_cell.angle_beta   90.00
_cell.angle_gamma   90.00
#
_symmetry.space_group_name_H-M   'P 1'
#
loop_
_entity.id
_entity.type
_entity.pdbx_description
1 polymer ?
#
loop_
_entity_poly.entity_id
_entity_poly.type
_entity_poly.pdbx_seq_one_letter_code
_entity_poly.pdbx_strand_id
1 'polypeptide(L)'
;MNKRRIVKEIMDPYMDKNGFILAKYERGDWYYRKEIEGAVLEICISDANGRLHMHIGIFGKGYDVQAEQFMDTLTVPRTSVWDWDYCRKETEEKKEKAYKDTLYDFRDILELNGNEIFEKIVTDYKNRIPNRKHYLLMMEHYDELEQKYSKELHPEKCNIVELWEKIAAGVEEARKHPLEEIEERLVGYVAVMETEIIKRYGGERGNNPDAESCFICNVGKSRDTINFMGRFFLLWKNEDVRDWEKREIEDLYNEH
;
A
#
# COMPACT_ATOMS: atom_id res chain seq x y z
N MET A 1 15.57 -0.65 -33.13
CA MET A 1 14.19 -0.26 -32.72
C MET A 1 14.18 1.05 -31.93
N ASN A 2 13.33 2.03 -32.29
CA ASN A 2 13.14 3.26 -31.51
C ASN A 2 12.00 3.09 -30.49
N LYS A 3 12.34 2.56 -29.31
CA LYS A 3 11.40 2.24 -28.23
C LYS A 3 10.56 3.44 -27.79
N ARG A 4 11.21 4.60 -27.58
CA ARG A 4 10.55 5.83 -27.13
C ARG A 4 9.46 6.26 -28.12
N ARG A 5 9.75 6.22 -29.42
CA ARG A 5 8.74 6.53 -30.44
C ARG A 5 7.57 5.55 -30.40
N ILE A 6 7.85 4.25 -30.29
CA ILE A 6 6.81 3.21 -30.31
C ILE A 6 5.90 3.31 -29.08
N VAL A 7 6.45 3.47 -27.87
CA VAL A 7 5.64 3.65 -26.66
C VAL A 7 4.75 4.88 -26.79
N LYS A 8 5.29 6.00 -27.30
CA LYS A 8 4.50 7.20 -27.53
C LYS A 8 3.37 6.99 -28.55
N GLU A 9 3.65 6.28 -29.64
CA GLU A 9 2.66 6.01 -30.68
C GLU A 9 1.52 5.10 -30.19
N ILE A 10 1.80 4.15 -29.29
CA ILE A 10 0.83 3.12 -28.86
C ILE A 10 0.14 3.47 -27.54
N MET A 11 0.89 3.93 -26.54
CA MET A 11 0.40 4.11 -25.17
C MET A 11 -0.07 5.53 -24.88
N ASP A 12 0.64 6.57 -25.34
CA ASP A 12 0.27 7.97 -25.04
C ASP A 12 -1.20 8.28 -25.39
N PRO A 13 -1.77 7.83 -26.53
CA PRO A 13 -3.18 8.10 -26.85
C PRO A 13 -4.15 7.58 -25.79
N TYR A 14 -3.89 6.41 -25.21
CA TYR A 14 -4.70 5.87 -24.11
C TYR A 14 -4.47 6.69 -22.82
N MET A 15 -3.21 6.98 -22.50
CA MET A 15 -2.83 7.69 -21.28
C MET A 15 -3.46 9.09 -21.25
N ASP A 16 -3.30 9.86 -22.33
CA ASP A 16 -3.83 11.21 -22.48
C ASP A 16 -5.37 11.21 -22.40
N LYS A 17 -6.03 10.29 -23.13
CA LYS A 17 -7.50 10.15 -23.11
C LYS A 17 -8.04 9.89 -21.70
N ASN A 18 -7.29 9.13 -20.88
CA ASN A 18 -7.71 8.76 -19.53
C ASN A 18 -7.16 9.70 -18.45
N GLY A 19 -6.51 10.80 -18.82
CA GLY A 19 -6.02 11.83 -17.90
C GLY A 19 -4.74 11.46 -17.16
N PHE A 20 -3.96 10.51 -17.66
CA PHE A 20 -2.63 10.23 -17.16
C PHE A 20 -1.60 11.16 -17.80
N ILE A 21 -0.60 11.56 -17.02
CA ILE A 21 0.51 12.40 -17.46
C ILE A 21 1.81 11.60 -17.33
N LEU A 22 2.66 11.62 -18.36
CA LEU A 22 4.01 11.05 -18.27
C LEU A 22 4.84 11.84 -17.25
N ALA A 23 5.02 11.26 -16.06
CA ALA A 23 5.73 11.88 -14.94
C ALA A 23 7.25 11.70 -15.05
N LYS A 24 7.70 10.54 -15.54
CA LYS A 24 9.12 10.21 -15.65
C LYS A 24 9.37 9.23 -16.79
N TYR A 25 10.51 9.41 -17.47
CA TYR A 25 11.09 8.43 -18.37
C TYR A 25 12.57 8.27 -18.02
N GLU A 26 12.97 7.08 -17.57
CA GLU A 26 14.36 6.79 -17.21
C GLU A 26 14.69 5.33 -17.51
N ARG A 27 15.87 5.06 -18.09
CA ARG A 27 16.45 3.72 -18.29
C ARG A 27 15.55 2.69 -19.00
N GLY A 28 14.56 3.14 -19.78
CA GLY A 28 13.62 2.22 -20.45
C GLY A 28 12.35 1.95 -19.66
N ASP A 29 12.08 2.76 -18.63
CA ASP A 29 10.82 2.75 -17.90
C ASP A 29 10.03 4.04 -18.18
N TRP A 30 8.73 3.89 -18.34
CA TRP A 30 7.77 4.99 -18.52
C TRP A 30 6.78 4.99 -17.36
N TYR A 31 6.72 6.10 -16.63
CA TYR A 31 5.86 6.27 -15.47
C TYR A 31 4.77 7.28 -15.79
N TYR A 32 3.53 6.82 -15.87
CA TYR A 32 2.34 7.63 -16.08
C TYR A 32 1.59 7.78 -14.77
N ARG A 33 1.15 9.01 -14.44
CA ARG A 33 0.47 9.30 -13.18
C ARG A 33 -0.84 10.02 -13.39
N LYS A 34 -1.80 9.72 -12.53
CA LYS A 34 -3.09 10.39 -12.44
C LYS A 34 -3.50 10.52 -10.99
N GLU A 35 -3.97 11.69 -10.61
CA GLU A 35 -4.59 11.89 -9.31
C GLU A 35 -6.05 11.45 -9.37
N ILE A 36 -6.45 10.58 -8.45
CA ILE A 36 -7.81 10.08 -8.29
C ILE A 36 -8.14 10.16 -6.81
N GLU A 37 -9.07 11.06 -6.46
CA GLU A 37 -9.60 11.19 -5.11
C GLU A 37 -8.53 11.32 -3.99
N GLY A 38 -7.49 12.10 -4.25
CA GLY A 38 -6.37 12.35 -3.33
C GLY A 38 -5.28 11.27 -3.33
N ALA A 39 -5.45 10.19 -4.10
CA ALA A 39 -4.42 9.19 -4.33
C ALA A 39 -3.74 9.42 -5.69
N VAL A 40 -2.42 9.22 -5.76
CA VAL A 40 -1.67 9.30 -7.03
C VAL A 40 -1.48 7.88 -7.57
N LEU A 41 -2.32 7.52 -8.53
CA LEU A 41 -2.21 6.26 -9.26
C LEU A 41 -1.05 6.34 -10.25
N GLU A 42 -0.26 5.28 -10.35
CA GLU A 42 0.89 5.15 -11.25
C GLU A 42 0.77 3.89 -12.10
N ILE A 43 0.97 4.05 -13.41
CA ILE A 43 1.20 2.96 -14.36
C ILE A 43 2.65 3.04 -14.81
N CYS A 44 3.41 1.98 -14.54
CA CYS A 44 4.78 1.83 -14.98
C CYS A 44 4.86 0.79 -16.09
N ILE A 45 5.38 1.20 -17.24
CA ILE A 45 5.77 0.27 -18.32
C ILE A 45 7.30 0.17 -18.25
N SER A 46 7.82 -1.01 -17.93
CA SER A 46 9.25 -1.24 -17.76
C SER A 46 9.80 -2.14 -18.86
N ASP A 47 10.97 -1.79 -19.38
CA ASP A 47 11.77 -2.63 -20.28
C ASP A 47 12.99 -3.17 -19.54
N ALA A 48 12.81 -4.27 -18.83
CA ALA A 48 13.84 -4.92 -18.04
C ALA A 48 14.66 -5.86 -18.94
N ASN A 49 15.76 -5.34 -19.51
CA ASN A 49 16.72 -6.11 -20.32
C ASN A 49 16.08 -6.84 -21.50
N GLY A 50 15.11 -6.21 -22.16
CA GLY A 50 14.45 -6.80 -23.32
C GLY A 50 13.26 -7.70 -23.00
N ARG A 51 12.72 -7.55 -21.79
CA ARG A 51 11.40 -8.02 -21.40
C ARG A 51 10.54 -6.81 -21.02
N LEU A 52 9.32 -6.77 -21.55
CA LEU A 52 8.34 -5.75 -21.16
C LEU A 52 7.50 -6.20 -19.97
N HIS A 53 7.25 -5.26 -19.06
CA HIS A 53 6.32 -5.40 -17.94
C HIS A 53 5.42 -4.18 -17.86
N MET A 54 4.20 -4.36 -17.34
CA MET A 54 3.35 -3.24 -16.94
C MET A 54 2.82 -3.48 -15.53
N HIS A 55 3.08 -2.50 -14.67
CA HIS A 55 2.71 -2.51 -13.27
C HIS A 55 1.78 -1.33 -12.97
N ILE A 56 0.80 -1.55 -12.10
CA ILE A 56 -0.20 -0.54 -11.72
C ILE A 56 -0.29 -0.52 -10.19
N GLY A 57 -0.29 0.67 -9.59
CA GLY A 57 -0.40 0.82 -8.15
C GLY A 57 -0.42 2.28 -7.70
N ILE A 58 -0.23 2.51 -6.41
CA ILE A 58 -0.13 3.86 -5.85
C ILE A 58 1.33 4.30 -5.77
N PHE A 59 1.60 5.50 -6.28
CA PHE A 59 2.93 6.09 -6.27
C PHE A 59 3.52 6.12 -4.85
N GLY A 60 4.77 5.65 -4.71
CA GLY A 60 5.50 5.64 -3.44
C GLY A 60 5.07 4.55 -2.45
N LYS A 61 4.14 3.65 -2.81
CA LYS A 61 3.62 2.59 -1.94
C LYS A 61 3.75 1.17 -2.52
N GLY A 62 4.22 1.05 -3.75
CA GLY A 62 4.41 -0.23 -4.46
C GLY A 62 3.35 -0.49 -5.52
N TYR A 63 3.56 -1.52 -6.32
CA TYR A 63 2.61 -1.93 -7.36
C TYR A 63 1.69 -3.03 -6.82
N ASP A 64 0.38 -2.84 -6.96
CA ASP A 64 -0.63 -3.79 -6.51
C ASP A 64 -0.94 -4.84 -7.57
N VAL A 65 -0.76 -4.48 -8.86
CA VAL A 65 -1.28 -5.24 -9.98
C VAL A 65 -0.26 -5.32 -11.12
N GLN A 66 -0.22 -6.46 -11.82
CA GLN A 66 0.62 -6.69 -13.00
C GLN A 66 -0.23 -7.07 -14.20
N ALA A 67 0.15 -6.64 -15.40
CA ALA A 67 -0.61 -6.91 -16.62
C ALA A 67 -0.76 -8.41 -16.92
N GLU A 68 0.25 -9.23 -16.55
CA GLU A 68 0.24 -10.68 -16.71
C GLU A 68 -1.04 -11.32 -16.12
N GLN A 69 -1.59 -10.74 -15.05
CA GLN A 69 -2.78 -11.24 -14.35
C GLN A 69 -4.06 -11.11 -15.19
N PHE A 70 -4.08 -10.29 -16.24
CA PHE A 70 -5.26 -10.00 -17.06
C PHE A 70 -5.15 -10.57 -18.48
N MET A 71 -4.14 -11.38 -18.76
CA MET A 71 -3.98 -11.98 -20.09
C MET A 71 -5.19 -12.78 -20.53
N ASP A 72 -5.82 -13.50 -19.60
CA ASP A 72 -7.01 -14.31 -19.88
C ASP A 72 -8.27 -13.47 -20.17
N THR A 73 -8.22 -12.14 -19.95
CA THR A 73 -9.32 -11.22 -20.31
C THR A 73 -9.29 -10.82 -21.78
N LEU A 74 -8.16 -10.99 -22.47
CA LEU A 74 -8.02 -10.65 -23.88
C LEU A 74 -8.66 -11.74 -24.75
N THR A 75 -9.63 -11.37 -25.58
CA THR A 75 -10.33 -12.33 -26.45
C THR A 75 -9.44 -12.82 -27.61
N VAL A 76 -8.54 -11.95 -28.10
CA VAL A 76 -7.60 -12.25 -29.18
C VAL A 76 -6.25 -11.60 -28.85
N PRO A 77 -5.49 -12.15 -27.89
CA PRO A 77 -4.19 -11.58 -27.52
C PRO A 77 -3.21 -11.70 -28.69
N ARG A 78 -2.43 -10.65 -28.94
CA ARG A 78 -1.39 -10.66 -30.00
C ARG A 78 -0.15 -11.42 -29.56
N THR A 79 0.04 -11.53 -28.25
CA THR A 79 1.19 -12.13 -27.60
C THR A 79 0.76 -13.12 -26.51
N SER A 80 1.66 -14.04 -26.16
CA SER A 80 1.63 -14.72 -24.86
C SER A 80 2.57 -14.01 -23.89
N VAL A 81 2.48 -14.30 -22.58
CA VAL A 81 3.45 -13.78 -21.57
C VAL A 81 4.90 -14.11 -21.95
N TRP A 82 5.14 -15.23 -22.64
CA TRP A 82 6.47 -15.60 -23.13
C TRP A 82 6.98 -14.72 -24.27
N ASP A 83 6.09 -14.12 -25.04
CA ASP A 83 6.45 -13.24 -26.15
C ASP A 83 6.88 -11.85 -25.68
N TRP A 84 6.60 -11.50 -24.41
CA TRP A 84 7.03 -10.23 -23.80
C TRP A 84 8.55 -10.19 -23.57
N ASP A 85 9.20 -11.36 -23.49
CA ASP A 85 10.66 -11.55 -23.59
C ASP A 85 11.12 -11.34 -25.05
N TYR A 86 10.89 -10.14 -25.60
CA TYR A 86 11.18 -9.88 -27.02
C TYR A 86 12.68 -10.03 -27.33
N CYS A 87 13.59 -9.91 -26.35
CA CYS A 87 15.02 -10.18 -26.54
C CYS A 87 15.32 -11.59 -27.08
N ARG A 88 14.42 -12.56 -26.87
CA ARG A 88 14.54 -13.93 -27.36
C ARG A 88 14.24 -14.05 -28.86
N LYS A 89 13.72 -12.99 -29.51
CA LYS A 89 13.44 -13.02 -30.94
C LYS A 89 14.73 -12.88 -31.75
N GLU A 90 14.86 -13.70 -32.78
CA GLU A 90 16.09 -13.89 -33.56
C GLU A 90 16.49 -12.66 -34.38
N THR A 91 15.52 -11.88 -34.86
CA THR A 91 15.76 -10.74 -35.75
C THR A 91 15.22 -9.45 -35.16
N GLU A 92 15.83 -8.32 -35.49
CA GLU A 92 15.36 -7.00 -35.03
C GLU A 92 13.92 -6.69 -35.46
N GLU A 93 13.49 -7.19 -36.62
CA GLU A 93 12.10 -7.08 -37.09
C GLU A 93 11.13 -7.87 -36.18
N LYS A 94 11.47 -9.12 -35.84
CA LYS A 94 10.66 -9.93 -34.91
C LYS A 94 10.65 -9.33 -33.50
N LYS A 95 11.77 -8.75 -33.05
CA LYS A 95 11.86 -8.01 -31.77
C LYS A 95 10.94 -6.80 -31.77
N GLU A 96 10.98 -5.98 -32.82
CA GLU A 96 10.13 -4.79 -32.94
C GLU A 96 8.64 -5.14 -33.04
N LYS A 97 8.29 -6.21 -33.78
CA LYS A 97 6.93 -6.73 -33.82
C LYS A 97 6.45 -7.18 -32.44
N ALA A 98 7.23 -8.02 -31.75
CA ALA A 98 6.88 -8.51 -30.41
C ALA A 98 6.74 -7.36 -29.39
N TYR A 99 7.61 -6.36 -29.46
CA TYR A 99 7.55 -5.16 -28.63
C TYR A 99 6.25 -4.38 -28.86
N LYS A 100 5.88 -4.12 -30.12
CA LYS A 100 4.62 -3.44 -30.48
C LYS A 100 3.39 -4.24 -30.06
N ASP A 101 3.38 -5.54 -30.36
CA ASP A 101 2.26 -6.42 -30.04
C ASP A 101 2.02 -6.50 -28.52
N THR A 102 3.10 -6.56 -27.73
CA THR A 102 3.02 -6.51 -26.26
C THR A 102 2.41 -5.20 -25.75
N LEU A 103 2.82 -4.05 -26.30
CA LEU A 103 2.25 -2.75 -25.91
C LEU A 103 0.78 -2.62 -26.33
N TYR A 104 0.39 -3.18 -27.47
CA TYR A 104 -1.03 -3.23 -27.84
C TYR A 104 -1.84 -4.10 -26.88
N ASP A 105 -1.31 -5.24 -26.44
CA ASP A 105 -1.97 -6.08 -25.45
C ASP A 105 -2.05 -5.37 -24.07
N PHE A 106 -1.01 -4.64 -23.65
CA PHE A 106 -1.07 -3.78 -22.45
C PHE A 106 -2.17 -2.73 -22.56
N ARG A 107 -2.23 -2.02 -23.69
CA ARG A 107 -3.28 -1.02 -23.92
C ARG A 107 -4.67 -1.66 -23.88
N ASP A 108 -4.86 -2.79 -24.54
CA ASP A 108 -6.15 -3.47 -24.60
C ASP A 108 -6.56 -3.99 -23.20
N ILE A 109 -5.60 -4.46 -22.37
CA ILE A 109 -5.84 -4.77 -20.95
C ILE A 109 -6.35 -3.55 -20.19
N LEU A 110 -5.71 -2.39 -20.37
CA LEU A 110 -6.14 -1.15 -19.72
C LEU A 110 -7.51 -0.67 -20.24
N GLU A 111 -7.80 -0.81 -21.53
CA GLU A 111 -9.12 -0.44 -22.09
C GLU A 111 -10.25 -1.31 -21.56
N LEU A 112 -10.01 -2.61 -21.36
CA LEU A 112 -11.01 -3.55 -20.89
C LEU A 112 -11.19 -3.49 -19.36
N ASN A 113 -10.09 -3.42 -18.62
CA ASN A 113 -10.09 -3.63 -17.17
C ASN A 113 -9.71 -2.38 -16.37
N GLY A 114 -9.21 -1.32 -17.02
CA GLY A 114 -8.55 -0.20 -16.36
C GLY A 114 -9.41 0.47 -15.29
N ASN A 115 -10.67 0.78 -15.60
CA ASN A 115 -11.56 1.44 -14.64
C ASN A 115 -11.75 0.63 -13.35
N GLU A 116 -12.03 -0.67 -13.47
CA GLU A 116 -12.21 -1.55 -12.31
C GLU A 116 -10.90 -1.74 -11.54
N ILE A 117 -9.77 -1.89 -12.24
CA ILE A 117 -8.44 -1.96 -11.61
C ILE A 117 -8.16 -0.68 -10.81
N PHE A 118 -8.42 0.49 -11.39
CA PHE A 118 -8.13 1.77 -10.75
C PHE A 118 -9.03 2.02 -9.55
N GLU A 119 -10.34 1.77 -9.69
CA GLU A 119 -11.30 1.89 -8.59
C GLU A 119 -10.94 0.96 -7.43
N LYS A 120 -10.61 -0.30 -7.72
CA LYS A 120 -10.17 -1.25 -6.71
C LYS A 120 -8.90 -0.78 -6.00
N ILE A 121 -7.85 -0.39 -6.73
CA ILE A 121 -6.58 0.07 -6.15
C ILE A 121 -6.80 1.31 -5.27
N VAL A 122 -7.60 2.28 -5.73
CA VAL A 122 -7.89 3.51 -4.97
C VAL A 122 -8.74 3.23 -3.74
N THR A 123 -9.77 2.39 -3.87
CA THR A 123 -10.63 1.98 -2.74
C THR A 123 -9.82 1.24 -1.69
N ASP A 124 -9.06 0.23 -2.13
CA ASP A 124 -8.12 -0.48 -1.28
C ASP A 124 -7.16 0.49 -0.60
N TYR A 125 -6.57 1.44 -1.34
CA TYR A 125 -5.65 2.43 -0.78
C TYR A 125 -6.29 3.30 0.31
N LYS A 126 -7.50 3.81 0.07
CA LYS A 126 -8.25 4.60 1.06
C LYS A 126 -8.60 3.79 2.29
N ASN A 127 -8.90 2.51 2.09
CA ASN A 127 -9.14 1.53 3.15
C ASN A 127 -7.84 0.98 3.77
N ARG A 128 -6.65 1.52 3.45
CA ARG A 128 -5.36 1.06 4.01
C ARG A 128 -4.65 2.11 4.85
N ILE A 129 -5.14 3.35 4.88
CA ILE A 129 -4.52 4.45 5.64
C ILE A 129 -5.51 4.97 6.67
N PRO A 130 -5.10 5.16 7.93
CA PRO A 130 -5.88 5.93 8.87
C PRO A 130 -6.29 7.27 8.26
N ASN A 131 -7.55 7.63 8.37
CA ASN A 131 -8.12 8.80 7.74
C ASN A 131 -8.81 9.65 8.82
N ARG A 132 -9.41 10.78 8.43
CA ARG A 132 -10.15 11.65 9.34
C ARG A 132 -11.11 10.93 10.28
N LYS A 133 -11.84 9.91 9.79
CA LYS A 133 -12.78 9.14 10.62
C LYS A 133 -12.05 8.46 11.77
N HIS A 134 -10.93 7.80 11.49
CA HIS A 134 -10.09 7.13 12.49
C HIS A 134 -9.47 8.12 13.48
N TYR A 135 -8.98 9.25 12.97
CA TYR A 135 -8.46 10.34 13.79
C TYR A 135 -9.52 10.90 14.76
N LEU A 136 -10.71 11.24 14.25
CA LEU A 136 -11.80 11.77 15.07
C LEU A 136 -12.27 10.74 16.09
N LEU A 137 -12.40 9.47 15.69
CA LEU A 137 -12.74 8.38 16.61
C LEU A 137 -11.72 8.27 17.75
N MET A 138 -10.42 8.33 17.42
CA MET A 138 -9.32 8.29 18.39
C MET A 138 -9.22 9.53 19.28
N MET A 139 -9.68 10.70 18.81
CA MET A 139 -9.68 11.96 19.56
C MET A 139 -10.90 12.10 20.47
N GLU A 140 -12.08 11.74 19.99
CA GLU A 140 -13.37 11.97 20.66
C GLU A 140 -13.73 10.82 21.61
N HIS A 141 -13.31 9.59 21.31
CA HIS A 141 -13.73 8.38 22.05
C HIS A 141 -12.56 7.62 22.67
N TYR A 142 -11.40 8.26 22.89
CA TYR A 142 -10.20 7.59 23.39
C TYR A 142 -10.43 6.77 24.66
N ASP A 143 -10.97 7.40 25.71
CA ASP A 143 -11.17 6.74 27.01
C ASP A 143 -12.19 5.59 26.92
N GLU A 144 -13.23 5.77 26.10
CA GLU A 144 -14.26 4.74 25.87
C GLU A 144 -13.68 3.51 25.16
N LEU A 145 -12.85 3.75 24.14
CA LEU A 145 -12.18 2.71 23.37
C LEU A 145 -11.12 1.99 24.21
N GLU A 146 -10.26 2.74 24.92
CA GLU A 146 -9.28 2.17 25.87
C GLU A 146 -10.00 1.26 26.86
N GLN A 147 -11.04 1.76 27.53
CA GLN A 147 -11.74 0.99 28.56
C GLN A 147 -12.44 -0.25 27.98
N LYS A 148 -13.01 -0.14 26.77
CA LYS A 148 -13.66 -1.25 26.08
C LYS A 148 -12.66 -2.35 25.76
N TYR A 149 -11.55 -2.01 25.11
CA TYR A 149 -10.59 -3.00 24.60
C TYR A 149 -9.57 -3.46 25.66
N SER A 150 -9.34 -2.69 26.73
CA SER A 150 -8.58 -3.16 27.89
C SER A 150 -9.27 -4.34 28.58
N LYS A 151 -10.61 -4.41 28.58
CA LYS A 151 -11.36 -5.58 29.08
C LYS A 151 -11.16 -6.84 28.22
N GLU A 152 -10.89 -6.68 26.94
CA GLU A 152 -10.62 -7.78 26.01
C GLU A 152 -9.15 -8.22 26.10
N LEU A 153 -8.25 -7.24 26.12
CA LEU A 153 -6.81 -7.45 26.04
C LEU A 153 -6.16 -7.78 27.39
N HIS A 154 -6.76 -7.39 28.52
CA HIS A 154 -6.20 -7.61 29.86
C HIS A 154 -4.72 -7.20 29.97
N PRO A 155 -4.35 -5.95 29.60
CA PRO A 155 -2.96 -5.51 29.55
C PRO A 155 -2.24 -5.64 30.91
N GLU A 156 -2.97 -5.61 32.02
CA GLU A 156 -2.45 -5.81 33.37
C GLU A 156 -1.82 -7.19 33.60
N LYS A 157 -2.12 -8.17 32.74
CA LYS A 157 -1.60 -9.55 32.82
C LYS A 157 -0.45 -9.82 31.85
N CYS A 158 -0.02 -8.80 31.10
CA CYS A 158 0.96 -8.94 30.03
C CYS A 158 2.11 -7.94 30.19
N ASN A 159 3.33 -8.33 29.82
CA ASN A 159 4.36 -7.35 29.47
C ASN A 159 4.00 -6.65 28.13
N ILE A 160 4.74 -5.61 27.75
CA ILE A 160 4.37 -4.80 26.58
C ILE A 160 4.52 -5.56 25.25
N VAL A 161 5.50 -6.46 25.17
CA VAL A 161 5.73 -7.31 24.00
C VAL A 161 4.62 -8.37 23.89
N GLU A 162 4.23 -8.99 25.00
CA GLU A 162 3.10 -9.92 25.06
C GLU A 162 1.78 -9.25 24.67
N LEU A 163 1.57 -8.00 25.12
CA LEU A 163 0.40 -7.21 24.72
C LEU A 163 0.39 -6.96 23.20
N TRP A 164 1.53 -6.58 22.63
CA TRP A 164 1.69 -6.44 21.19
C TRP A 164 1.39 -7.74 20.44
N GLU A 165 1.95 -8.87 20.88
CA GLU A 165 1.70 -10.17 20.24
C GLU A 165 0.23 -10.57 20.28
N LYS A 166 -0.44 -10.31 21.41
CA LYS A 166 -1.88 -10.56 21.56
C LYS A 166 -2.71 -9.70 20.60
N ILE A 167 -2.39 -8.42 20.51
CA ILE A 167 -3.00 -7.50 19.55
C ILE A 167 -2.75 -7.98 18.12
N ALA A 168 -1.50 -8.30 17.77
CA ALA A 168 -1.12 -8.73 16.44
C ALA A 168 -1.88 -9.98 16.00
N ALA A 169 -2.02 -10.97 16.89
CA ALA A 169 -2.82 -12.16 16.64
C ALA A 169 -4.31 -11.82 16.43
N GLY A 170 -4.87 -10.90 17.22
CA GLY A 170 -6.25 -10.44 17.06
C GLY A 170 -6.47 -9.70 15.73
N VAL A 171 -5.50 -8.89 15.31
CA VAL A 171 -5.50 -8.22 14.01
C VAL A 171 -5.41 -9.23 12.86
N GLU A 172 -4.52 -10.21 12.97
CA GLU A 172 -4.36 -11.31 12.00
C GLU A 172 -5.66 -12.10 11.82
N GLU A 173 -6.33 -12.49 12.91
CA GLU A 173 -7.62 -13.19 12.83
C GLU A 173 -8.71 -12.32 12.17
N ALA A 174 -8.68 -11.01 12.43
CA ALA A 174 -9.63 -10.06 11.89
C ALA A 174 -9.40 -9.73 10.40
N ARG A 175 -8.24 -10.07 9.80
CA ARG A 175 -7.95 -9.78 8.38
C ARG A 175 -8.90 -10.44 7.37
N LYS A 176 -9.61 -11.48 7.79
CA LYS A 176 -10.64 -12.14 6.96
C LYS A 176 -11.90 -11.28 6.78
N HIS A 177 -12.05 -10.20 7.56
CA HIS A 177 -13.19 -9.30 7.51
C HIS A 177 -12.85 -8.01 6.76
N PRO A 178 -13.84 -7.35 6.11
CA PRO A 178 -13.67 -6.00 5.57
C PRO A 178 -13.18 -5.03 6.65
N LEU A 179 -12.40 -4.02 6.24
CA LEU A 179 -11.87 -3.02 7.17
C LEU A 179 -13.00 -2.39 7.99
N GLU A 180 -14.11 -2.03 7.35
CA GLU A 180 -15.25 -1.34 7.94
C GLU A 180 -15.85 -2.08 9.16
N GLU A 181 -15.70 -3.41 9.23
CA GLU A 181 -16.16 -4.22 10.36
C GLU A 181 -15.20 -4.19 11.56
N ILE A 182 -13.95 -3.78 11.35
CA ILE A 182 -12.87 -3.88 12.33
C ILE A 182 -12.19 -2.55 12.67
N GLU A 183 -12.49 -1.44 11.96
CA GLU A 183 -11.87 -0.12 12.16
C GLU A 183 -11.88 0.32 13.63
N GLU A 184 -13.04 0.20 14.29
CA GLU A 184 -13.20 0.58 15.70
C GLU A 184 -12.28 -0.26 16.61
N ARG A 185 -12.13 -1.56 16.30
CA ARG A 185 -11.24 -2.45 17.04
C ARG A 185 -9.78 -2.09 16.83
N LEU A 186 -9.36 -1.78 15.61
CA LEU A 186 -8.00 -1.33 15.33
C LEU A 186 -7.68 -0.06 16.12
N VAL A 187 -8.54 0.95 16.05
CA VAL A 187 -8.35 2.21 16.80
C VAL A 187 -8.38 1.95 18.32
N GLY A 188 -9.23 1.04 18.79
CA GLY A 188 -9.27 0.64 20.18
C GLY A 188 -8.02 -0.06 20.68
N TYR A 189 -7.43 -0.96 19.89
CA TYR A 189 -6.15 -1.57 20.23
C TYR A 189 -5.01 -0.55 20.25
N VAL A 190 -5.04 0.45 19.36
CA VAL A 190 -4.12 1.59 19.40
C VAL A 190 -4.26 2.36 20.72
N ALA A 191 -5.49 2.64 21.17
CA ALA A 191 -5.74 3.35 22.44
C ALA A 191 -5.18 2.59 23.66
N VAL A 192 -5.36 1.26 23.71
CA VAL A 192 -4.79 0.42 24.77
C VAL A 192 -3.26 0.41 24.72
N MET A 193 -2.67 0.29 23.53
CA MET A 193 -1.22 0.26 23.37
C MET A 193 -0.58 1.60 23.75
N GLU A 194 -1.14 2.74 23.28
CA GLU A 194 -0.69 4.08 23.67
C GLU A 194 -0.76 4.26 25.19
N THR A 195 -1.87 3.88 25.81
CA THR A 195 -2.08 4.00 27.26
C THR A 195 -1.04 3.21 28.04
N GLU A 196 -0.80 1.96 27.67
CA GLU A 196 0.12 1.10 28.39
C GLU A 196 1.58 1.47 28.14
N ILE A 197 1.93 1.98 26.96
CA ILE A 197 3.26 2.57 26.73
C ILE A 197 3.47 3.80 27.62
N ILE A 198 2.54 4.76 27.59
CA ILE A 198 2.65 5.99 28.38
C ILE A 198 2.74 5.68 29.88
N LYS A 199 1.91 4.75 30.36
CA LYS A 199 1.87 4.34 31.76
C LYS A 199 3.15 3.67 32.25
N ARG A 200 3.82 2.88 31.40
CA ARG A 200 4.99 2.08 31.76
C ARG A 200 6.31 2.81 31.51
N TYR A 201 6.38 3.58 30.43
CA TYR A 201 7.62 4.18 29.92
C TYR A 201 7.59 5.72 29.89
N GLY A 202 6.47 6.33 30.28
CA GLY A 202 6.25 7.76 30.15
C GLY A 202 5.97 8.16 28.69
N GLY A 203 5.97 9.47 28.47
CA GLY A 203 5.64 10.07 27.18
C GLY A 203 4.37 10.90 27.24
N GLU A 204 4.15 11.65 26.17
CA GLU A 204 3.05 12.59 26.04
C GLU A 204 2.30 12.32 24.76
N ARG A 205 0.98 12.42 24.84
CA ARG A 205 0.13 12.27 23.66
C ARG A 205 0.15 13.59 22.88
N GLY A 206 0.42 13.48 21.58
CA GLY A 206 0.36 14.57 20.64
C GLY A 206 -0.67 14.31 19.56
N ASN A 207 -1.18 15.39 18.97
CA ASN A 207 -2.01 15.32 17.78
C ASN A 207 -1.54 16.37 16.77
N ASN A 208 -1.80 16.09 15.50
CA ASN A 208 -1.61 17.02 14.41
C ASN A 208 -2.91 17.05 13.60
N PRO A 209 -3.78 18.06 13.83
CA PRO A 209 -5.05 18.19 13.11
C PRO A 209 -4.88 18.37 11.61
N ASP A 210 -3.83 19.06 11.16
CA ASP A 210 -3.57 19.30 9.73
C ASP A 210 -3.17 18.00 9.01
N ALA A 211 -2.49 17.11 9.72
CA ALA A 211 -2.10 15.79 9.23
C ALA A 211 -3.07 14.66 9.65
N GLU A 212 -4.19 15.01 10.30
CA GLU A 212 -5.20 14.07 10.82
C GLU A 212 -4.57 12.87 11.55
N SER A 213 -3.61 13.14 12.44
CA SER A 213 -2.83 12.08 13.08
C SER A 213 -2.73 12.27 14.59
N CYS A 214 -2.69 11.13 15.27
CA CYS A 214 -2.40 11.00 16.70
C CYS A 214 -1.08 10.25 16.85
N PHE A 215 -0.29 10.63 17.85
CA PHE A 215 0.99 9.99 18.15
C PHE A 215 1.31 10.15 19.63
N ILE A 216 2.26 9.35 20.10
CA ILE A 216 2.92 9.57 21.38
C ILE A 216 4.34 10.06 21.11
N CYS A 217 4.81 11.01 21.90
CA CYS A 217 6.17 11.54 21.84
C CYS A 217 6.84 11.45 23.21
N ASN A 218 8.15 11.68 23.25
CA ASN A 218 8.93 11.67 24.49
C ASN A 218 8.84 10.35 25.26
N VAL A 219 8.65 9.23 24.55
CA VAL A 219 8.60 7.90 25.17
C VAL A 219 10.01 7.51 25.59
N GLY A 220 10.14 7.12 26.85
CA GLY A 220 11.39 6.63 27.39
C GLY A 220 12.60 7.55 27.22
N LYS A 221 13.78 6.96 26.97
CA LYS A 221 15.02 7.72 26.73
C LYS A 221 15.20 8.13 25.28
N SER A 222 14.54 7.46 24.33
CA SER A 222 14.76 7.65 22.90
C SER A 222 14.19 8.98 22.38
N ARG A 223 13.25 9.61 23.12
CA ARG A 223 12.50 10.83 22.71
C ARG A 223 11.79 10.66 21.36
N ASP A 224 11.55 9.44 20.91
CA ASP A 224 10.93 9.18 19.62
C ASP A 224 9.45 9.56 19.60
N THR A 225 8.96 9.78 18.38
CA THR A 225 7.54 9.96 18.08
C THR A 225 7.00 8.69 17.43
N ILE A 226 5.97 8.10 18.02
CA ILE A 226 5.38 6.85 17.59
C ILE A 226 3.93 7.09 17.17
N ASN A 227 3.60 6.74 15.93
CA ASN A 227 2.23 6.74 15.41
C ASN A 227 1.72 5.29 15.33
N PHE A 228 1.12 4.82 16.42
CA PHE A 228 0.59 3.46 16.49
C PHE A 228 -0.60 3.24 15.55
N MET A 229 -1.40 4.26 15.27
CA MET A 229 -2.51 4.16 14.32
C MET A 229 -2.02 3.76 12.93
N GLY A 230 -0.93 4.38 12.44
CA GLY A 230 -0.28 4.00 11.20
C GLY A 230 0.29 2.57 11.23
N ARG A 231 0.94 2.20 12.35
CA ARG A 231 1.56 0.86 12.53
C ARG A 231 0.52 -0.26 12.56
N PHE A 232 -0.63 -0.05 13.21
CA PHE A 232 -1.68 -1.08 13.35
C PHE A 232 -2.46 -1.28 12.05
N PHE A 233 -2.75 -0.22 11.32
CA PHE A 233 -3.35 -0.34 9.98
C PHE A 233 -2.38 -1.00 9.00
N LEU A 234 -1.07 -0.76 9.15
CA LEU A 234 -0.04 -1.46 8.39
C LEU A 234 0.04 -2.96 8.77
N LEU A 235 -0.06 -3.29 10.06
CA LEU A 235 -0.14 -4.66 10.56
C LEU A 235 -1.39 -5.39 10.06
N TRP A 236 -2.55 -4.74 10.03
CA TRP A 236 -3.74 -5.34 9.43
C TRP A 236 -3.53 -5.69 7.96
N LYS A 237 -2.71 -4.91 7.24
CA LYS A 237 -2.44 -5.12 5.82
C LYS A 237 -1.38 -6.20 5.54
N ASN A 238 -0.28 -6.24 6.29
CA ASN A 238 0.89 -7.05 5.96
C ASN A 238 1.28 -7.99 7.12
N GLU A 239 1.48 -9.27 6.81
CA GLU A 239 1.98 -10.27 7.75
C GLU A 239 3.39 -9.91 8.28
N ASP A 240 4.25 -9.36 7.43
CA ASP A 240 5.66 -9.09 7.74
C ASP A 240 5.89 -7.93 8.74
N VAL A 241 4.86 -7.17 9.08
CA VAL A 241 4.96 -6.00 9.98
C VAL A 241 5.06 -6.43 11.44
N ARG A 242 4.53 -7.63 11.75
CA ARG A 242 4.51 -8.17 13.11
C ARG A 242 5.90 -8.22 13.73
N ASP A 243 6.85 -8.82 13.02
CA ASP A 243 8.20 -9.04 13.52
C ASP A 243 9.06 -7.77 13.52
N TRP A 244 8.81 -6.85 12.58
CA TRP A 244 9.48 -5.55 12.58
C TRP A 244 9.03 -4.71 13.78
N GLU A 245 7.73 -4.56 13.98
CA GLU A 245 7.19 -3.74 15.07
C GLU A 245 7.46 -4.36 16.44
N LYS A 246 7.48 -5.70 16.54
CA LYS A 246 7.91 -6.40 17.76
C LYS A 246 9.32 -5.97 18.19
N ARG A 247 10.27 -5.90 17.25
CA ARG A 247 11.64 -5.46 17.56
C ARG A 247 11.70 -4.03 18.06
N GLU A 248 10.94 -3.12 17.46
CA GLU A 248 10.86 -1.72 17.91
C GLU A 248 10.31 -1.61 19.34
N ILE A 249 9.30 -2.43 19.68
CA ILE A 249 8.74 -2.48 21.03
C ILE A 249 9.70 -3.15 22.02
N GLU A 250 10.44 -4.18 21.60
CA GLU A 250 11.50 -4.81 22.39
C GLU A 250 12.65 -3.83 22.70
N ASP A 251 13.02 -2.98 21.74
CA ASP A 251 14.05 -1.96 21.95
C ASP A 251 13.59 -0.92 22.99
N LEU A 252 12.34 -0.45 22.91
CA LEU A 252 11.74 0.40 23.94
C LEU A 252 11.69 -0.29 25.31
N TYR A 253 11.41 -1.59 25.35
CA TYR A 253 11.41 -2.39 26.58
C TYR A 253 12.81 -2.50 27.21
N ASN A 254 13.85 -2.69 26.39
CA ASN A 254 15.22 -2.95 26.84
C ASN A 254 16.00 -1.67 27.25
N GLU A 255 15.54 -0.48 26.86
CA GLU A 255 16.17 0.80 27.24
C GLU A 255 15.79 1.30 28.66
N HIS A 256 14.88 0.60 29.33
CA HIS A 256 14.34 0.89 30.67
C HIS A 256 14.73 -0.13 31.72
#